data_AF-A0A1Q7DZL8-F1
#
_entry.id   AF-A0A1Q7DZL8-F1
#
_cell.length_a   1.000
_cell.length_b   1.000
_cell.length_c   1.000
_cell.angle_alpha   90.00
_cell.angle_beta   90.00
_cell.angle_gamma   90.00
#
_symmetry.space_group_name_H-M   'P 1'
#
loop_
_entity.id
_entity.type
_entity.pdbx_description
1 polymer ?
#
loop_
_entity_poly.entity_id
_entity_poly.type
_entity_poly.pdbx_seq_one_letter_code
_entity_poly.pdbx_strand_id
1 'polypeptide(L)'
;MSEPQPPAVPADAFHLTPLDIRKQEFRKSLRGYEPMGVEDFRMRVADALERVIRERSVLEERLSALTEQLRAFRDRERAMNEALVVAQQLRQDVRVAAEREAQVIKREAEAEARRIIDETRAAETEGRARMAEAERQFGGYLSGFRALLERQLAELRALEGHGG
;
A
#
# COMPACT_ATOMS: atom_id res chain seq x y z
N MET A 1 0.89 32.05 10.45
CA MET A 1 1.78 33.23 10.48
C MET A 1 1.67 33.89 9.12
N SER A 2 0.70 34.79 8.93
CA SER A 2 0.54 35.51 7.67
C SER A 2 1.59 36.60 7.61
N GLU A 3 2.49 36.51 6.62
CA GLU A 3 3.42 37.58 6.30
C GLU A 3 2.64 38.86 6.00
N PRO A 4 3.00 40.01 6.58
CA PRO A 4 2.32 41.25 6.31
C PRO A 4 2.52 41.61 4.84
N GLN A 5 1.43 41.68 4.08
CA GLN A 5 1.42 42.15 2.71
C GLN A 5 2.06 43.54 2.68
N PRO A 6 3.13 43.76 1.89
CA PRO A 6 3.74 45.08 1.79
C PRO A 6 2.67 46.08 1.32
N PRO A 7 2.70 47.33 1.83
CA PRO A 7 1.69 48.31 1.51
C PRO A 7 1.58 48.45 -0.01
N ALA A 8 0.37 48.25 -0.54
CA ALA A 8 0.07 48.50 -1.94
C ALA A 8 0.35 49.98 -2.20
N VAL A 9 1.49 50.26 -2.85
CA VAL A 9 1.82 51.61 -3.30
C VAL A 9 0.68 52.03 -4.24
N PRO A 10 -0.02 53.14 -3.97
CA PRO A 10 -1.11 53.58 -4.83
C PRO A 10 -0.57 53.75 -6.25
N ALA A 11 -1.20 53.07 -7.21
CA ALA A 11 -0.81 53.06 -8.62
C ALA A 11 -0.87 54.45 -9.27
N ASP A 12 -1.40 55.48 -8.59
CA ASP A 12 -1.46 56.86 -9.06
C ASP A 12 -0.17 57.68 -8.83
N ALA A 13 0.93 57.05 -8.42
CA ALA A 13 2.23 57.70 -8.41
C ALA A 13 2.75 57.89 -9.85
N PHE A 14 2.48 59.05 -10.45
CA PHE A 14 3.17 59.59 -11.63
C PHE A 14 3.31 58.59 -12.80
N HIS A 15 2.19 58.11 -13.35
CA HIS A 15 2.18 57.33 -14.57
C HIS A 15 2.53 58.21 -15.78
N LEU A 16 3.83 58.41 -16.05
CA LEU A 16 4.30 58.87 -17.34
C LEU A 16 4.44 57.67 -18.27
N THR A 17 3.78 57.72 -19.42
CA THR A 17 4.09 56.82 -20.53
C THR A 17 5.25 57.37 -21.36
N PRO A 18 5.95 56.52 -22.14
CA PRO A 18 6.90 57.00 -23.14
C PRO A 18 6.29 58.03 -24.09
N LEU A 19 4.99 57.90 -24.40
CA LEU A 19 4.27 58.83 -25.24
C LEU A 19 4.08 60.20 -24.56
N ASP A 20 3.80 60.21 -23.25
CA ASP A 20 3.67 61.45 -22.48
C ASP A 20 5.01 62.19 -22.42
N ILE A 21 6.12 61.47 -22.23
CA ILE A 21 7.46 62.05 -22.28
C ILE A 21 7.73 62.67 -23.65
N ARG A 22 7.44 61.95 -24.75
CA ARG A 22 7.63 62.47 -26.12
C ARG A 22 6.74 63.67 -26.46
N LYS A 23 5.62 63.86 -25.77
CA LYS A 23 4.69 64.98 -25.98
C LYS A 23 4.89 66.14 -25.00
N GLN A 24 5.73 65.98 -23.98
CA GLN A 24 5.90 66.97 -22.92
C GLN A 24 6.57 68.26 -23.42
N GLU A 25 5.84 69.36 -23.42
CA GLU A 25 6.39 70.67 -23.78
C GLU A 25 6.95 71.41 -22.55
N PHE A 26 8.04 72.16 -22.75
CA PHE A 26 8.66 72.98 -21.71
C PHE A 26 8.56 74.48 -22.05
N ARG A 27 8.25 75.30 -21.03
CA ARG A 27 8.21 76.76 -21.19
C ARG A 27 9.63 77.32 -21.32
N LYS A 28 9.82 78.28 -22.23
CA LYS A 28 11.10 78.98 -22.41
C LYS A 28 11.29 80.04 -21.30
N SER A 29 12.50 80.17 -20.77
CA SER A 29 12.86 81.20 -19.79
C SER A 29 14.26 81.77 -20.06
N LEU A 30 14.52 83.01 -19.64
CA LEU A 30 15.73 83.78 -19.98
C LEU A 30 17.06 83.18 -19.46
N ARG A 31 16.99 82.19 -18.57
CA ARG A 31 18.13 81.42 -18.02
C ARG A 31 17.88 79.90 -18.01
N GLY A 32 17.05 79.42 -18.94
CA GLY A 32 16.70 78.00 -19.06
C GLY A 32 17.77 77.14 -19.72
N TYR A 33 17.57 75.82 -19.67
CA TYR A 33 18.40 74.85 -20.40
C TYR A 33 18.27 75.00 -21.92
N GLU A 34 19.30 74.54 -22.64
CA GLU A 34 19.38 74.58 -24.09
C GLU A 34 18.29 73.68 -24.73
N PRO A 35 17.40 74.22 -25.58
CA PRO A 35 16.22 73.49 -26.04
C PRO A 35 16.50 72.17 -26.78
N MET A 36 17.55 72.09 -27.61
CA MET A 36 17.84 70.85 -28.33
C MET A 36 18.35 69.77 -27.37
N GLY A 37 19.22 70.12 -26.42
CA GLY A 37 19.68 69.20 -25.39
C GLY A 37 18.56 68.67 -24.51
N VAL A 38 17.56 69.49 -24.18
CA VAL A 38 16.36 69.02 -23.45
C VAL A 38 15.53 68.07 -24.30
N GLU A 39 15.36 68.36 -25.59
CA GLU A 39 14.62 67.52 -26.53
C GLU A 39 15.29 66.14 -26.73
N ASP A 40 16.59 66.12 -26.97
CA ASP A 40 17.37 64.88 -27.11
C ASP A 40 17.31 64.04 -25.82
N PHE A 41 17.44 64.69 -24.66
CA PHE A 41 17.30 63.99 -23.37
C PHE A 41 15.91 63.41 -23.20
N ARG A 42 14.85 64.18 -23.51
CA ARG A 42 13.44 63.74 -23.45
C ARG A 42 13.22 62.50 -24.30
N MET A 43 13.71 62.50 -25.54
CA MET A 43 13.59 61.33 -26.44
C MET A 43 14.33 60.11 -25.88
N ARG A 44 15.56 60.27 -25.38
CA ARG A 44 16.33 59.17 -24.78
C ARG A 44 15.67 58.60 -23.52
N VAL A 45 15.05 59.44 -22.69
CA VAL A 45 14.30 59.00 -21.51
C VAL A 45 13.05 58.24 -21.92
N ALA A 46 12.32 58.70 -22.95
CA ALA A 46 11.16 57.98 -23.47
C ALA A 46 11.53 56.58 -23.99
N ASP A 47 12.61 56.47 -24.78
CA ASP A 47 13.08 55.19 -25.33
C ASP A 47 13.56 54.24 -24.23
N ALA A 48 14.28 54.76 -23.22
CA ALA A 48 14.70 53.99 -22.07
C ALA A 48 13.49 53.47 -21.26
N LEU A 49 12.47 54.31 -21.05
CA LEU A 49 11.24 53.90 -20.37
C LEU A 49 10.48 52.85 -21.17
N GLU A 50 10.36 53.01 -22.49
CA GLU A 50 9.70 52.03 -23.37
C GLU A 50 10.41 50.67 -23.29
N ARG A 51 11.74 50.67 -23.29
CA ARG A 51 12.54 49.46 -23.11
C ARG A 51 12.27 48.78 -21.76
N VAL A 52 12.29 49.54 -20.67
CA VAL A 52 12.03 49.01 -19.32
C VAL A 52 10.62 48.44 -19.20
N ILE A 53 9.60 49.10 -19.77
CA ILE A 53 8.23 48.61 -19.78
C ILE A 53 8.14 47.27 -20.54
N ARG A 54 8.79 47.16 -21.70
CA ARG A 54 8.83 45.93 -22.48
C ARG A 54 9.53 44.80 -21.75
N GLU A 55 10.70 45.07 -21.16
CA GLU A 55 11.45 44.09 -20.36
C GLU A 55 10.64 43.64 -19.14
N ARG A 56 9.95 44.57 -18.46
CA ARG A 56 9.04 44.27 -17.35
C ARG A 56 7.92 43.34 -17.80
N SER A 57 7.24 43.64 -18.90
CA SER A 57 6.15 42.80 -19.44
C SER A 57 6.61 41.37 -19.70
N VAL A 58 7.78 41.20 -20.33
CA VAL A 58 8.35 39.87 -20.61
C VAL A 58 8.71 39.13 -19.32
N LEU A 59 9.23 39.83 -18.31
CA LEU A 59 9.56 39.24 -17.02
C LEU A 59 8.30 38.84 -16.24
N GLU A 60 7.25 39.64 -16.27
CA GLU A 60 5.96 39.34 -15.64
C GLU A 60 5.29 38.11 -16.27
N GLU A 61 5.31 37.99 -17.61
CA GLU A 61 4.83 36.79 -18.31
C GLU A 61 5.62 35.53 -17.91
N ARG A 62 6.95 35.62 -17.86
CA ARG A 62 7.82 34.51 -17.43
C ARG A 62 7.56 34.12 -15.98
N LEU A 63 7.38 35.11 -15.10
CA LEU A 63 7.10 34.87 -13.69
C LEU A 63 5.75 34.16 -13.53
N SER A 64 4.73 34.57 -14.28
CA SER A 64 3.42 33.91 -14.28
C SER A 64 3.55 32.44 -14.71
N ALA A 65 4.22 32.18 -15.83
CA ALA A 65 4.43 30.83 -16.34
C ALA A 65 5.20 29.93 -15.35
N LEU A 66 6.28 30.45 -14.75
CA LEU A 66 7.06 29.72 -13.73
C LEU A 66 6.24 29.46 -12.47
N THR A 67 5.37 30.41 -12.08
CA THR A 67 4.50 30.26 -10.90
C THR A 67 3.45 29.16 -11.13
N GLU A 68 2.88 29.09 -12.33
CA GLU A 68 1.95 28.01 -12.71
C GLU A 68 2.65 26.64 -12.72
N GLN A 69 3.85 26.55 -13.30
CA GLN A 69 4.63 25.32 -13.28
C GLN A 69 4.95 24.89 -11.85
N LEU A 70 5.36 25.82 -10.98
CA LEU A 70 5.65 25.52 -9.58
C LEU A 70 4.42 25.02 -8.82
N ARG A 71 3.24 25.60 -9.09
CA ARG A 71 1.97 25.09 -8.53
C ARG A 71 1.71 23.65 -8.97
N ALA A 72 1.81 23.37 -10.27
CA ALA A 72 1.63 22.02 -10.80
C ALA A 72 2.62 21.00 -10.19
N PHE A 73 3.89 21.40 -10.00
CA PHE A 73 4.88 20.55 -9.33
C PHE A 73 4.51 20.27 -7.87
N ARG A 74 4.07 21.29 -7.12
CA ARG A 74 3.65 21.12 -5.72
C ARG A 74 2.43 20.23 -5.58
N ASP A 75 1.45 20.36 -6.49
CA ASP A 75 0.26 19.52 -6.49
C ASP A 75 0.63 18.06 -6.80
N ARG A 76 1.54 17.84 -7.75
CA ARG A 76 2.06 16.50 -8.07
C ARG A 76 2.84 15.90 -6.90
N GLU A 77 3.67 16.69 -6.22
CA GLU A 77 4.40 16.26 -5.03
C GLU A 77 3.43 15.87 -3.90
N ARG A 78 2.37 16.65 -3.67
CA ARG A 78 1.32 16.32 -2.70
C ARG A 78 0.63 14.99 -3.05
N ALA A 79 0.20 14.82 -4.30
CA ALA A 79 -0.43 13.58 -4.75
C ALA A 79 0.51 12.37 -4.61
N MET A 80 1.80 12.55 -4.87
CA MET A 80 2.79 11.48 -4.70
C MET A 80 3.00 11.11 -3.22
N ASN A 81 3.03 12.09 -2.33
CA ASN A 81 3.10 11.85 -0.88
C ASN A 81 1.85 11.13 -0.36
N GLU A 82 0.66 11.51 -0.82
CA GLU A 82 -0.59 10.81 -0.49
C GLU A 82 -0.57 9.36 -0.99
N ALA A 83 -0.13 9.13 -2.24
CA ALA A 83 0.01 7.79 -2.80
C ALA A 83 1.01 6.93 -2.01
N LEU A 84 2.11 7.50 -1.54
CA LEU A 84 3.09 6.81 -0.69
C LEU A 84 2.49 6.39 0.65
N VAL A 85 1.70 7.25 1.30
CA VAL A 85 1.00 6.93 2.54
C VAL A 85 0.00 5.80 2.32
N VAL A 86 -0.80 5.86 1.26
CA VAL A 86 -1.75 4.80 0.90
C VAL A 86 -1.02 3.48 0.62
N ALA A 87 0.11 3.51 -0.10
CA ALA A 87 0.90 2.32 -0.37
C ALA A 87 1.51 1.70 0.90
N GLN A 88 1.92 2.53 1.88
CA GLN A 88 2.37 2.06 3.19
C GLN A 88 1.23 1.42 3.98
N GLN A 89 0.06 2.05 4.01
CA GLN A 89 -1.12 1.50 4.68
C GLN A 89 -1.53 0.16 4.07
N LEU A 90 -1.63 0.08 2.74
CA LEU A 90 -1.97 -1.14 2.03
C LEU A 90 -0.97 -2.27 2.32
N ARG A 91 0.33 -1.96 2.35
CA ARG A 91 1.36 -2.94 2.72
C ARG A 91 1.14 -3.48 4.13
N GLN A 92 0.81 -2.61 5.07
CA GLN A 92 0.54 -3.02 6.45
C GLN A 92 -0.73 -3.87 6.55
N ASP A 93 -1.80 -3.48 5.84
CA ASP A 93 -3.07 -4.21 5.83
C ASP A 93 -2.89 -5.61 5.22
N VAL A 94 -2.16 -5.72 4.11
CA VAL A 94 -1.80 -7.02 3.49
C VAL A 94 -0.99 -7.88 4.44
N ARG A 95 -0.02 -7.29 5.15
CA ARG A 95 0.77 -8.03 6.15
C ARG A 95 -0.11 -8.58 7.27
N VAL A 96 -0.99 -7.75 7.84
CA VAL A 96 -1.89 -8.18 8.93
C VAL A 96 -2.87 -9.24 8.45
N ALA A 97 -3.41 -9.10 7.23
CA ALA A 97 -4.29 -10.10 6.64
C ALA A 97 -3.58 -11.45 6.45
N ALA A 98 -2.37 -11.44 5.86
CA ALA A 98 -1.56 -12.65 5.67
C ALA A 98 -1.18 -13.30 7.01
N GLU A 99 -0.83 -12.52 8.04
CA GLU A 99 -0.53 -13.04 9.37
C GLU A 99 -1.79 -13.71 10.00
N ARG A 100 -2.98 -13.12 9.84
CA ARG A 100 -4.23 -13.71 10.32
C ARG A 100 -4.58 -14.99 9.58
N GLU A 101 -4.48 -14.98 8.25
CA GLU A 101 -4.76 -16.14 7.41
C GLU A 101 -3.80 -17.29 7.73
N ALA A 102 -2.51 -17.02 7.89
CA ALA A 102 -1.54 -18.02 8.31
C ALA A 102 -1.87 -18.65 9.68
N GLN A 103 -2.37 -17.85 10.64
CA GLN A 103 -2.81 -18.38 11.93
C GLN A 103 -4.06 -19.25 11.82
N VAL A 104 -5.01 -18.90 10.94
CA VAL A 104 -6.19 -19.72 10.68
C VAL A 104 -5.77 -21.06 10.07
N ILE A 105 -4.98 -21.03 8.99
CA ILE A 105 -4.47 -22.23 8.32
C ILE A 105 -3.74 -23.14 9.31
N LYS A 106 -2.88 -22.55 10.16
CA LYS A 106 -2.15 -23.32 11.17
C LYS A 106 -3.09 -24.00 12.17
N ARG A 107 -4.09 -23.27 12.68
CA ARG A 107 -5.08 -23.82 13.62
C ARG A 107 -5.92 -24.93 13.00
N GLU A 108 -6.35 -24.75 11.75
CA GLU A 108 -7.11 -25.77 11.01
C GLU A 108 -6.28 -27.01 10.77
N ALA A 109 -5.02 -26.85 10.34
CA ALA A 109 -4.09 -27.97 10.16
C ALA A 109 -3.81 -28.71 11.48
N GLU A 110 -3.65 -28.00 12.59
CA GLU A 110 -3.48 -28.59 13.92
C GLU A 110 -4.74 -29.34 14.39
N ALA A 111 -5.92 -28.79 14.14
CA ALA A 111 -7.19 -29.44 14.48
C ALA A 111 -7.41 -30.72 13.66
N GLU A 112 -7.15 -30.66 12.35
CA GLU A 112 -7.27 -31.81 11.45
C GLU A 112 -6.24 -32.90 11.78
N ALA A 113 -5.00 -32.53 12.07
CA ALA A 113 -3.98 -33.48 12.52
C ALA A 113 -4.38 -34.20 13.81
N ARG A 114 -4.96 -33.47 14.78
CA ARG A 114 -5.48 -34.07 16.02
C ARG A 114 -6.63 -35.03 15.73
N ARG A 115 -7.58 -34.63 14.87
CA ARG A 115 -8.70 -35.48 14.45
C ARG A 115 -8.19 -36.80 13.84
N ILE A 116 -7.25 -36.73 12.91
CA ILE A 116 -6.64 -37.90 12.26
C ILE A 116 -5.96 -38.81 13.30
N ILE A 117 -5.21 -38.25 14.25
CA ILE A 117 -4.55 -39.02 15.30
C ILE A 117 -5.57 -39.74 16.18
N ASP A 118 -6.63 -39.06 16.59
CA ASP A 118 -7.66 -39.62 17.45
C ASP A 118 -8.45 -40.72 16.74
N GLU A 119 -8.80 -40.50 15.46
CA GLU A 119 -9.43 -41.53 14.61
C GLU A 119 -8.54 -42.75 14.43
N THR A 120 -7.24 -42.55 14.19
CA THR A 120 -6.27 -43.64 14.04
C THR A 120 -6.13 -44.44 15.33
N ARG A 121 -6.07 -43.77 16.49
CA ARG A 121 -6.00 -44.44 17.80
C ARG A 121 -7.26 -45.22 18.13
N ALA A 122 -8.43 -44.68 17.79
CA ALA A 122 -9.70 -45.37 17.94
C ALA A 122 -9.74 -46.64 17.08
N ALA A 123 -9.35 -46.54 15.80
CA ALA A 123 -9.28 -47.67 14.88
C ALA A 123 -8.25 -48.72 15.33
N GLU A 124 -7.09 -48.31 15.85
CA GLU A 124 -6.08 -49.22 16.41
C GLU A 124 -6.63 -49.99 17.61
N THR A 125 -7.30 -49.29 18.52
CA THR A 125 -7.90 -49.89 19.73
C THR A 125 -8.98 -50.91 19.35
N GLU A 126 -9.86 -50.54 18.41
CA GLU A 126 -10.89 -51.44 17.88
C GLU A 126 -10.27 -52.66 17.18
N GLY A 127 -9.24 -52.44 16.36
CA GLY A 127 -8.51 -53.52 15.69
C GLY A 127 -7.89 -54.50 16.68
N ARG A 128 -7.24 -54.01 17.74
CA ARG A 128 -6.68 -54.85 18.82
C ARG A 128 -7.77 -55.63 19.54
N ALA A 129 -8.91 -55.00 19.83
CA ALA A 129 -10.04 -55.69 20.48
C ALA A 129 -10.60 -56.83 19.61
N ARG A 130 -10.75 -56.60 18.29
CA ARG A 130 -11.18 -57.62 17.33
C ARG A 130 -10.18 -58.79 17.24
N MET A 131 -8.88 -58.50 17.24
CA MET A 131 -7.84 -59.53 17.24
C MET A 131 -7.87 -60.40 18.50
N ALA A 132 -7.95 -59.76 19.68
CA ALA A 132 -8.05 -60.50 20.94
C ALA A 132 -9.32 -61.37 21.01
N GLU A 133 -10.43 -60.91 20.45
CA GLU A 133 -11.65 -61.70 20.36
C GLU A 133 -11.50 -62.91 19.41
N ALA A 134 -10.88 -62.71 18.24
CA ALA A 134 -10.61 -63.80 17.31
C ALA A 134 -9.68 -64.87 17.92
N GLU A 135 -8.65 -64.46 18.66
CA GLU A 135 -7.76 -65.37 19.40
C GLU A 135 -8.52 -66.18 20.46
N ARG A 136 -9.43 -65.53 21.22
CA ARG A 136 -10.29 -66.23 22.19
C ARG A 136 -11.19 -67.25 21.52
N GLN A 137 -11.85 -66.87 20.41
CA GLN A 137 -12.72 -67.77 19.65
C GLN A 137 -11.95 -68.97 19.10
N PHE A 138 -10.75 -68.74 18.57
CA PHE A 138 -9.88 -69.81 18.07
C PHE A 138 -9.42 -70.76 19.19
N GLY A 139 -9.02 -70.23 20.35
CA GLY A 139 -8.67 -71.04 21.52
C GLY A 139 -9.86 -71.88 22.03
N GLY A 140 -11.06 -71.30 22.03
CA GLY A 140 -12.30 -72.02 22.37
C GLY A 140 -12.62 -73.14 21.38
N TYR A 141 -12.50 -72.87 20.08
CA TYR A 141 -12.67 -73.87 19.03
C TYR A 141 -11.69 -75.04 19.18
N LEU A 142 -10.40 -74.77 19.37
CA LEU A 142 -9.38 -75.81 19.56
C LEU A 142 -9.66 -76.66 20.81
N SER A 143 -10.06 -76.03 21.92
CA SER A 143 -10.41 -76.73 23.15
C SER A 143 -11.62 -77.64 22.95
N GLY A 144 -12.66 -77.16 22.26
CA GLY A 144 -13.84 -77.96 21.92
C GLY A 144 -13.52 -79.12 20.98
N PHE A 145 -12.69 -78.89 19.96
CA PHE A 145 -12.24 -79.93 19.03
C PHE A 145 -11.41 -81.01 19.74
N ARG A 146 -10.51 -80.61 20.64
CA ARG A 146 -9.73 -81.54 21.47
C ARG A 146 -10.64 -82.42 22.34
N ALA A 147 -11.61 -81.81 23.03
CA ALA A 147 -12.56 -82.55 23.87
C ALA A 147 -13.39 -83.55 23.05
N LEU A 148 -13.78 -83.20 21.83
CA LEU A 148 -14.47 -84.10 20.91
C LEU A 148 -13.58 -85.30 20.53
N LEU A 149 -12.33 -85.06 20.14
CA LEU A 149 -11.38 -86.13 19.79
C LEU A 149 -11.09 -87.05 20.99
N GLU A 150 -10.88 -86.49 22.18
CA GLU A 150 -10.67 -87.26 23.41
C GLU A 150 -11.88 -88.13 23.73
N ARG A 151 -13.10 -87.61 23.56
CA ARG A 151 -14.34 -88.40 23.69
C ARG A 151 -14.41 -89.53 22.67
N GLN A 152 -14.14 -89.27 21.39
CA GLN A 152 -14.18 -90.28 20.33
C GLN A 152 -13.13 -91.38 20.55
N LEU A 153 -11.93 -91.03 21.02
CA LEU A 153 -10.91 -91.99 21.41
C LEU A 153 -11.34 -92.85 22.62
N ALA A 154 -12.01 -92.27 23.61
CA ALA A 154 -12.54 -93.01 24.75
C ALA A 154 -13.63 -94.01 24.33
N GLU A 155 -14.52 -93.61 23.41
CA GLU A 155 -15.54 -94.49 22.83
C GLU A 155 -14.90 -95.69 22.09
N LEU A 156 -13.87 -95.46 21.27
CA LEU A 156 -13.14 -96.54 20.58
C LEU A 156 -12.47 -97.52 21.56
N ARG A 157 -11.79 -97.01 22.59
CA ARG A 157 -11.17 -97.86 23.62
C ARG A 157 -12.19 -98.71 24.37
N ALA A 158 -13.38 -98.18 24.64
CA ALA A 158 -14.45 -98.92 25.30
C ALA A 158 -14.97 -100.06 24.41
N LEU A 159 -15.04 -99.87 23.09
CA LEU A 159 -15.43 -100.90 22.12
C LEU A 159 -14.36 -101.99 21.98
N GLU A 160 -13.08 -101.63 21.96
CA GLU A 160 -11.97 -102.60 21.93
C GLU A 160 -11.90 -103.46 23.21
N GLY A 161 -12.21 -102.88 24.37
CA GLY A 161 -12.26 -103.60 25.66
C GLY A 161 -13.41 -104.62 25.80
N HIS A 162 -14.41 -104.59 24.92
CA HIS A 162 -15.51 -105.57 24.89
C HIS A 162 -15.29 -106.71 23.88
N GLY A 163 -14.15 -106.73 23.18
CA GLY A 163 -13.81 -107.73 22.16
C GLY A 163 -12.72 -108.74 22.54
N GLY A 164 -12.33 -108.80 23.83
CA GLY A 164 -11.31 -109.73 24.36
C GLY A 164 -11.91 -110.90 25.14
#